data_AF-A0A1E5NH02-F1
#
_entry.id   AF-A0A1E5NH02-F1
#
_cell.length_a   1.000
_cell.length_b   1.000
_cell.length_c   1.000
_cell.angle_alpha   90.00
_cell.angle_beta   90.00
_cell.angle_gamma   90.00
#
_symmetry.space_group_name_H-M   'P 1'
#
loop_
_entity.id
_entity.type
_entity.pdbx_description
1 polymer ?
#
loop_
_entity_poly.entity_id
_entity_poly.type
_entity_poly.pdbx_seq_one_letter_code
_entity_poly.pdbx_strand_id
1 'polypeptide(L)'
;MKVEDLKKDLTSQIKNLIFTIFKDFNISNTDIDVYFQNYHCSIYVKNTLLTIYIEYAFDLGYDDLYISIHSQLNSKIYHNRAFIPVYCSLEEYMKFIDKKTILDSELIQIIKTLYYNKELLKKELKNILE
;
A
#
# COMPACT_ATOMS: atom_id res chain seq x y z
N MET A 1 17.11 10.50 -22.35
CA MET A 1 15.66 10.36 -22.09
C MET A 1 15.17 11.65 -21.45
N LYS A 2 13.98 12.16 -21.78
CA LYS A 2 13.45 13.36 -21.10
C LYS A 2 13.00 12.97 -19.69
N VAL A 3 13.09 13.90 -18.73
CA VAL A 3 12.69 13.66 -17.32
C VAL A 3 11.25 13.15 -17.22
N GLU A 4 10.35 13.64 -18.07
CA GLU A 4 8.96 13.18 -18.11
C GLU A 4 8.80 11.74 -18.62
N ASP A 5 9.63 11.33 -19.58
CA ASP A 5 9.59 9.96 -20.12
C ASP A 5 10.09 8.96 -19.05
N LEU A 6 11.14 9.34 -18.30
CA LEU A 6 11.61 8.57 -17.16
C LEU A 6 10.53 8.43 -16.08
N LYS A 7 9.87 9.54 -15.70
CA LYS A 7 8.79 9.50 -14.70
C LYS A 7 7.65 8.58 -15.12
N LYS A 8 7.24 8.62 -16.40
CA LYS A 8 6.18 7.74 -16.93
C LYS A 8 6.58 6.27 -16.88
N ASP A 9 7.83 5.97 -17.24
CA ASP A 9 8.35 4.60 -17.20
C ASP A 9 8.39 4.07 -15.75
N LEU A 10 8.99 4.82 -14.83
CA LEU A 10 9.02 4.48 -13.40
C LEU A 10 7.62 4.31 -12.81
N THR A 11 6.68 5.22 -13.12
CA THR A 11 5.28 5.08 -12.69
C THR A 11 4.67 3.78 -13.20
N SER A 12 4.95 3.39 -14.46
CA SER A 12 4.41 2.17 -15.04
C SER A 12 4.98 0.93 -14.36
N GLN A 13 6.29 0.90 -14.10
CA GLN A 13 6.95 -0.19 -13.37
C GLN A 13 6.39 -0.34 -11.95
N ILE A 14 6.23 0.77 -11.22
CA ILE A 14 5.65 0.76 -9.87
C ILE A 14 4.20 0.28 -9.89
N LYS A 15 3.38 0.75 -10.84
CA LYS A 15 2.00 0.25 -10.98
C LYS A 15 1.95 -1.25 -11.22
N ASN A 16 2.83 -1.78 -12.08
CA ASN A 16 2.92 -3.21 -12.34
C ASN A 16 3.37 -4.00 -11.10
N LEU A 17 4.29 -3.48 -10.29
CA LEU A 17 4.69 -4.08 -9.02
C LEU A 17 3.50 -4.17 -8.06
N ILE A 18 2.75 -3.08 -7.90
CA ILE A 18 1.55 -3.06 -7.05
C ILE A 18 0.49 -4.04 -7.56
N PHE A 19 0.23 -4.08 -8.87
CA PHE A 19 -0.68 -5.06 -9.46
C PHE A 19 -0.22 -6.50 -9.27
N THR A 20 1.09 -6.76 -9.28
CA THR A 20 1.64 -8.09 -9.01
C THR A 20 1.42 -8.52 -7.56
N ILE A 21 1.61 -7.60 -6.61
CA ILE A 21 1.33 -7.85 -5.18
C ILE A 21 -0.16 -8.14 -4.97
N PHE A 22 -1.05 -7.46 -5.69
CA PHE A 22 -2.50 -7.61 -5.54
C PHE A 22 -3.18 -8.49 -6.59
N LYS A 23 -2.42 -9.31 -7.33
CA LYS A 23 -2.93 -10.10 -8.47
C LYS A 23 -4.11 -11.02 -8.13
N ASP A 24 -4.21 -11.45 -6.87
CA ASP A 24 -5.22 -12.40 -6.39
C ASP A 24 -6.50 -11.69 -5.91
N PHE A 25 -6.56 -10.35 -6.00
CA PHE A 25 -7.70 -9.53 -5.56
C PHE A 25 -8.38 -8.82 -6.72
N ASN A 26 -9.67 -8.52 -6.57
CA ASN A 26 -10.38 -7.73 -7.56
C ASN A 26 -10.01 -6.23 -7.42
N ILE A 27 -8.96 -5.83 -8.12
CA ILE A 27 -8.44 -4.46 -8.15
C ILE A 27 -8.90 -3.66 -9.38
N SER A 28 -9.97 -4.11 -10.06
CA SER A 28 -10.50 -3.43 -11.25
C SER A 28 -10.94 -1.97 -11.01
N ASN A 29 -11.34 -1.65 -9.78
CA ASN A 29 -11.72 -0.29 -9.35
C ASN A 29 -10.66 0.33 -8.42
N THR A 30 -9.39 -0.03 -8.61
CA THR A 30 -8.28 0.49 -7.82
C THR A 30 -7.49 1.51 -8.63
N ASP A 31 -7.45 2.75 -8.15
CA ASP A 31 -6.58 3.80 -8.68
C ASP A 31 -5.22 3.75 -7.97
N ILE A 32 -4.15 3.92 -8.75
CA ILE A 32 -2.79 3.99 -8.24
C ILE A 32 -2.17 5.32 -8.69
N ASP A 33 -1.85 6.17 -7.72
CA ASP A 33 -1.11 7.41 -7.93
C ASP A 33 0.33 7.24 -7.42
N VAL A 34 1.29 7.76 -8.18
CA VAL A 34 2.72 7.71 -7.84
C VAL A 34 3.29 9.12 -7.91
N TYR A 35 3.94 9.55 -6.83
CA TYR A 35 4.56 10.87 -6.73
C TYR A 35 6.04 10.71 -6.41
N PHE A 36 6.86 11.40 -7.19
CA PHE A 36 8.31 11.44 -7.00
C PHE A 36 8.72 12.78 -6.41
N GLN A 37 9.42 12.74 -5.29
CA GLN A 37 10.14 13.84 -4.67
C GLN A 37 11.61 13.42 -4.52
N ASN A 38 12.54 14.36 -4.32
CA ASN A 38 13.98 14.13 -4.42
C ASN A 38 14.46 12.75 -3.93
N TYR A 39 14.13 12.41 -2.69
CA TYR A 39 14.55 11.17 -2.03
C TYR A 39 13.36 10.28 -1.63
N HIS A 40 12.15 10.59 -2.13
CA HIS A 40 10.91 9.93 -1.70
C HIS A 40 10.05 9.55 -2.89
N CYS A 41 9.49 8.34 -2.83
CA CYS A 41 8.43 7.88 -3.71
C CYS A 41 7.19 7.60 -2.86
N SER A 42 6.13 8.35 -3.11
CA SER A 42 4.84 8.16 -2.45
C SER A 42 3.87 7.48 -3.41
N ILE A 43 3.29 6.36 -2.98
CA ILE A 43 2.32 5.57 -3.76
C ILE A 43 1.01 5.53 -2.99
N TYR A 44 -0.07 5.90 -3.66
CA TYR A 44 -1.42 5.82 -3.12
C TYR A 44 -2.20 4.77 -3.90
N VAL A 45 -2.61 3.71 -3.22
CA VAL A 45 -3.49 2.68 -3.76
C VAL A 45 -4.89 2.93 -3.20
N LYS A 46 -5.80 3.40 -4.05
CA LYS A 46 -7.14 3.86 -3.66
C LYS A 46 -8.18 2.91 -4.23
N ASN A 47 -8.95 2.28 -3.36
CA ASN A 47 -10.11 1.47 -3.71
C ASN A 47 -11.32 1.94 -2.89
N THR A 48 -12.53 1.57 -3.31
CA THR A 48 -13.78 1.76 -2.57
C THR A 48 -13.74 1.34 -1.10
N LEU A 49 -12.92 0.33 -0.74
CA LEU A 49 -12.85 -0.21 0.63
C LEU A 49 -11.76 0.45 1.47
N LEU A 50 -10.65 0.87 0.84
CA LEU A 50 -9.41 1.21 1.52
C LEU A 50 -8.55 2.15 0.69
N THR A 51 -7.78 2.98 1.37
CA THR A 51 -6.67 3.73 0.81
C THR A 51 -5.39 3.27 1.50
N ILE A 52 -4.43 2.77 0.74
CA ILE A 52 -3.09 2.43 1.24
C ILE A 52 -2.15 3.54 0.80
N TYR A 53 -1.39 4.06 1.75
CA TYR A 53 -0.27 4.94 1.49
C TYR A 53 1.02 4.19 1.74
N ILE A 54 1.87 4.13 0.72
CA ILE A 54 3.21 3.55 0.77
C ILE A 54 4.18 4.70 0.51
N GLU A 55 5.13 4.88 1.42
CA GLU A 55 6.23 5.81 1.24
C GLU A 55 7.53 5.03 1.24
N TYR A 56 8.27 5.14 0.15
CA TYR A 56 9.65 4.68 0.07
C TYR A 56 10.57 5.90 0.11
N ALA A 57 11.49 5.91 1.06
CA ALA A 57 12.48 6.97 1.20
C ALA A 57 13.89 6.39 1.09
N PHE A 58 14.79 7.12 0.44
CA PHE A 58 16.21 6.80 0.37
C PHE A 58 17.02 7.99 0.87
N ASP A 59 17.42 7.96 2.14
CA ASP A 59 18.21 9.02 2.75
C ASP A 59 19.55 8.49 3.26
N LEU A 60 20.65 9.15 2.88
CA LEU A 60 22.00 8.83 3.34
C LEU A 60 22.42 7.35 3.22
N GLY A 61 21.94 6.64 2.20
CA GLY A 61 22.28 5.22 1.97
C GLY A 61 21.38 4.23 2.72
N TYR A 62 20.36 4.71 3.43
CA TYR A 62 19.35 3.90 4.07
C TYR A 62 18.03 4.01 3.32
N ASP A 63 17.50 2.87 2.92
CA ASP A 63 16.16 2.78 2.35
C ASP A 63 15.15 2.44 3.45
N ASP A 64 14.04 3.16 3.49
CA ASP A 64 12.94 2.94 4.42
C ASP A 64 11.62 2.78 3.66
N LEU A 65 10.78 1.87 4.16
CA LEU A 65 9.45 1.62 3.63
C LEU A 65 8.42 1.82 4.74
N TYR A 66 7.60 2.85 4.60
CA TYR A 66 6.47 3.11 5.47
C TYR A 66 5.17 2.75 4.75
N ILE A 67 4.28 2.02 5.43
CA ILE A 67 2.96 1.67 4.92
C ILE A 67 1.91 2.04 5.96
N SER A 68 0.95 2.85 5.56
CA SER A 68 -0.24 3.17 6.35
C SER A 68 -1.51 2.84 5.59
N ILE A 69 -2.53 2.46 6.33
CA ILE A 69 -3.80 2.00 5.76
C ILE A 69 -4.92 2.83 6.35
N HIS A 70 -5.80 3.28 5.46
CA HIS A 70 -7.02 3.96 5.77
C HIS A 70 -8.22 3.14 5.27
N SER A 71 -9.02 2.61 6.20
CA SER A 71 -10.25 1.88 5.85
C SER A 71 -11.41 2.86 5.68
N GLN A 72 -11.99 2.93 4.47
CA GLN A 72 -13.13 3.81 4.19
C GLN A 72 -14.48 3.23 4.68
N LEU A 73 -14.53 1.92 4.95
CA LEU A 73 -15.72 1.21 5.49
C LEU A 73 -16.25 1.82 6.80
N ASN A 74 -15.37 2.40 7.61
CA ASN A 74 -15.73 2.99 8.90
C ASN A 74 -16.41 4.37 8.80
N SER A 75 -16.36 5.03 7.63
CA SER A 75 -17.00 6.34 7.47
C SER A 75 -18.52 6.25 7.30
N LYS A 76 -19.05 5.08 6.89
CA LYS A 76 -20.47 4.91 6.53
C LYS A 76 -21.26 3.91 7.38
N ILE A 77 -20.62 3.06 8.18
CA ILE A 77 -21.31 1.98 8.90
C ILE A 77 -20.99 2.05 10.39
N TYR A 78 -21.59 3.03 11.07
CA TYR A 78 -21.96 2.85 12.46
C TYR A 78 -23.11 1.85 12.45
N HIS A 79 -22.86 0.57 12.79
CA HIS A 79 -23.79 -0.32 13.50
C HIS A 79 -23.17 -1.74 13.54
N ASN A 80 -22.73 -2.15 14.74
CA ASN A 80 -22.54 -3.54 15.19
C ASN A 80 -21.36 -4.43 14.70
N ARG A 81 -20.28 -3.94 14.07
CA ARG A 81 -19.12 -4.83 13.72
C ARG A 81 -17.76 -4.28 14.13
N ALA A 82 -16.82 -5.22 14.32
CA ALA A 82 -15.48 -5.04 14.87
C ALA A 82 -14.78 -3.77 14.33
N PHE A 83 -14.35 -2.91 15.26
CA PHE A 83 -13.64 -1.67 15.02
C PHE A 83 -12.41 -1.90 14.15
N ILE A 84 -12.36 -1.39 12.92
CA ILE A 84 -11.10 -1.36 12.15
C ILE A 84 -10.49 0.02 12.38
N PRO A 85 -9.21 0.17 12.75
CA PRO A 85 -8.62 1.49 12.94
C PRO A 85 -8.69 2.33 11.66
N VAL A 86 -9.16 3.58 11.75
CA VAL A 86 -9.36 4.44 10.57
C VAL A 86 -8.03 4.89 9.96
N TYR A 87 -6.99 5.08 10.77
CA TYR A 87 -5.63 5.36 10.33
C TYR A 87 -4.67 4.65 11.28
N CYS A 88 -3.91 3.68 10.79
CA CYS A 88 -2.75 3.17 11.51
C CYS A 88 -1.73 2.57 10.55
N SER A 89 -0.52 2.33 11.06
CA SER A 89 0.53 1.63 10.33
C SER A 89 0.12 0.19 10.03
N LEU A 90 0.75 -0.40 9.02
CA LEU A 90 0.56 -1.79 8.64
C LEU A 90 0.82 -2.75 9.83
N GLU A 91 1.83 -2.48 10.64
CA GLU A 91 2.19 -3.24 11.83
C GLU A 91 1.11 -3.16 12.91
N GLU A 92 0.50 -1.98 13.11
CA GLU A 92 -0.61 -1.80 14.05
C GLU A 92 -1.86 -2.53 13.58
N TYR A 93 -2.13 -2.52 12.27
CA TYR A 93 -3.21 -3.28 11.65
C TYR A 93 -3.05 -4.78 11.89
N MET A 94 -1.85 -5.33 11.69
CA MET A 94 -1.59 -6.76 11.91
C MET A 94 -1.77 -7.15 13.38
N LYS A 95 -1.27 -6.35 14.32
CA LYS A 95 -1.50 -6.56 15.76
C LYS A 95 -2.99 -6.56 16.12
N PHE A 96 -3.81 -5.79 15.41
CA PHE A 96 -5.25 -5.76 15.60
C PHE A 96 -5.94 -7.01 15.04
N ILE A 97 -5.58 -7.43 13.83
CA ILE A 97 -6.08 -8.64 13.16
C ILE A 97 -5.80 -9.88 14.02
N ASP A 98 -4.59 -10.02 14.56
CA ASP A 98 -4.20 -11.21 15.33
C ASP A 98 -4.92 -11.34 16.67
N LYS A 99 -5.39 -10.22 17.25
CA LYS A 99 -6.05 -10.17 18.58
C LYS A 99 -7.55 -10.42 18.55
N LYS A 100 -8.18 -10.34 17.38
CA LYS A 100 -9.64 -10.41 17.22
C LYS A 100 -9.96 -11.56 16.27
N THR A 101 -10.99 -12.34 16.57
CA THR A 101 -11.62 -13.25 15.62
C THR A 101 -12.38 -12.42 14.57
N ILE A 102 -11.63 -11.70 13.74
CA ILE A 102 -12.20 -10.96 12.62
C ILE A 102 -12.41 -11.96 11.49
N LEU A 103 -13.65 -12.03 10.99
CA LEU A 103 -14.03 -12.81 9.82
C LEU A 103 -13.08 -12.51 8.66
N ASP A 104 -12.60 -13.57 8.01
CA ASP A 104 -11.75 -13.54 6.83
C ASP A 104 -12.44 -12.73 5.73
N SER A 105 -12.07 -11.46 5.62
CA SER A 105 -12.62 -10.52 4.65
C SER A 105 -11.53 -10.17 3.65
N GLU A 106 -11.94 -9.83 2.43
CA GLU A 106 -11.02 -9.40 1.36
C GLU A 106 -10.07 -8.29 1.86
N LEU A 107 -10.57 -7.35 2.68
CA LEU A 107 -9.75 -6.31 3.31
C LEU A 107 -8.61 -6.89 4.17
N ILE A 108 -8.88 -7.89 5.00
CA ILE A 108 -7.87 -8.53 5.84
C ILE A 108 -6.85 -9.29 4.99
N GLN A 109 -7.32 -9.96 3.95
CA GLN A 109 -6.45 -10.67 3.02
C GLN A 109 -5.52 -9.69 2.28
N ILE A 110 -6.03 -8.54 1.82
CA ILE A 110 -5.22 -7.45 1.23
C ILE A 110 -4.15 -6.97 2.21
N ILE A 111 -4.52 -6.72 3.48
CA ILE A 111 -3.58 -6.26 4.52
C ILE A 111 -2.50 -7.32 4.80
N LYS A 112 -2.89 -8.59 4.92
CA LYS A 112 -1.95 -9.70 5.11
C LYS A 112 -1.00 -9.84 3.92
N THR A 113 -1.52 -9.75 2.70
CA THR A 113 -0.70 -9.79 1.49
C THR A 113 0.33 -8.67 1.47
N LEU A 114 -0.07 -7.44 1.82
CA LEU A 114 0.89 -6.33 1.98
C LEU A 114 1.95 -6.63 3.04
N TYR A 115 1.54 -7.11 4.22
CA TYR A 115 2.46 -7.41 5.30
C TYR A 115 3.49 -8.48 4.92
N TYR A 116 3.06 -9.56 4.27
CA TYR A 116 3.97 -10.63 3.85
C TYR A 116 4.84 -10.24 2.65
N ASN A 117 4.42 -9.27 1.84
CA ASN A 117 5.19 -8.79 0.68
C ASN A 117 6.00 -7.52 0.95
N LYS A 118 6.01 -6.95 2.16
CA LYS A 118 6.63 -5.64 2.41
C LYS A 118 8.14 -5.59 2.10
N GLU A 119 8.86 -6.67 2.40
CA GLU A 119 10.31 -6.76 2.09
C GLU A 119 10.56 -6.90 0.58
N LEU A 120 9.70 -7.66 -0.12
CA LEU A 120 9.72 -7.74 -1.58
C LEU A 120 9.43 -6.37 -2.20
N LEU A 121 8.38 -5.70 -1.73
CA LEU A 121 8.00 -4.36 -2.16
C LEU A 121 9.15 -3.37 -1.95
N LYS A 122 9.79 -3.37 -0.78
CA LYS A 122 10.97 -2.53 -0.50
C LYS A 122 12.09 -2.79 -1.50
N LYS A 123 12.45 -4.06 -1.69
CA LYS A 123 13.51 -4.47 -2.61
C LYS A 123 13.22 -4.07 -4.06
N GLU A 124 12.01 -4.32 -4.55
CA GLU A 124 11.66 -4.00 -5.93
C GLU A 124 11.52 -2.49 -6.16
N LEU A 125 11.02 -1.73 -5.18
CA LEU A 125 11.02 -0.27 -5.25
C LEU A 125 12.44 0.29 -5.33
N LYS A 126 13.37 -0.27 -4.55
CA LYS A 126 14.79 0.06 -4.67
C LYS A 126 15.31 -0.20 -6.08
N ASN A 127 15.09 -1.40 -6.63
CA ASN A 127 15.54 -1.75 -7.98
C ASN A 127 14.96 -0.88 -9.09
N ILE A 128 13.73 -0.38 -8.91
CA ILE A 128 13.08 0.49 -9.89
C ILE A 128 13.64 1.92 -9.80
N LEU A 129 13.97 2.39 -8.60
CA LEU A 129 14.31 3.79 -8.33
C LEU A 129 15.82 4.09 -8.37
N GLU A 130 16.68 3.07 -8.28
CA GLU A 130 18.15 3.13 -8.40
C GLU A 130 18.65 2.59 -9.74
#